data_AF-A0A3D2JQH4-F1
#
_entry.id   AF-A0A3D2JQH4-F1
#
_cell.length_a   1.000
_cell.length_b   1.000
_cell.length_c   1.000
_cell.angle_alpha   90.00
_cell.angle_beta   90.00
_cell.angle_gamma   90.00
#
_symmetry.space_group_name_H-M   'P 1'
#
loop_
_entity.id
_entity.type
_entity.pdbx_description
1 polymer ?
#
loop_
_entity_poly.entity_id
_entity_poly.type
_entity_poly.pdbx_seq_one_letter_code
_entity_poly.pdbx_strand_id
1 'polypeptide(L)'
;ERPSDGTITASFGWADESFSVYEHPQTFIFKNVDQHSDRLLKTQIGASSEALIDFRRAEVGLLLSDEAAKIQQSGGTWRSITFLRWLPDWLTPVVWYLAAQLFALVVLPIAFVVFRPWPDRGYLFAKPLGLLLVSTTAWLIVSAGILEFSFGAVLLALAVLAVVSFGFVRATGKDLLNHLTLNQKRFLRLELLLLVGFSALLLIRAANPDLWHPWKGGEKPMDFAYLNAVVKSATIPPYDPWHAGGYLNYYY
;
A
#
# COMPACT_ATOMS: atom_id res chain seq x y z
N GLU A 1 13.94 38.14 6.66
CA GLU A 1 14.99 37.65 7.59
C GLU A 1 15.95 38.78 7.94
N ARG A 2 16.60 38.70 9.10
CA ARG A 2 18.04 38.39 9.14
C ARG A 2 18.35 37.62 10.43
N PRO A 3 18.83 36.39 10.31
CA PRO A 3 19.89 36.00 11.23
C PRO A 3 21.03 35.27 10.52
N SER A 4 22.21 35.88 10.56
CA SER A 4 23.50 35.22 10.77
C SER A 4 24.56 36.33 10.92
N ASP A 5 25.19 36.38 12.10
CA ASP A 5 26.40 37.18 12.36
C ASP A 5 27.66 36.29 12.30
N GLY A 6 27.57 35.14 11.62
CA GLY A 6 28.70 34.27 11.34
C GLY A 6 29.47 34.73 10.10
N THR A 7 30.76 34.42 10.04
CA THR A 7 31.66 34.80 8.93
C THR A 7 31.24 34.27 7.54
N ILE A 8 30.26 33.35 7.49
CA ILE A 8 29.64 32.85 6.26
C ILE A 8 28.11 32.86 6.44
N THR A 9 27.42 33.71 5.68
CA THR A 9 25.96 33.74 5.56
C THR A 9 25.53 32.93 4.33
N ALA A 10 25.00 31.73 4.52
CA ALA A 10 24.27 31.00 3.49
C ALA A 10 22.76 31.24 3.68
N SER A 11 22.16 32.07 2.81
CA SER A 11 20.72 32.34 2.81
C SER A 11 20.00 31.20 2.09
N PHE A 12 19.34 30.32 2.84
CA PHE A 12 18.51 29.27 2.24
C PHE A 12 17.12 29.78 1.81
N GLY A 13 16.73 31.01 2.12
CA GLY A 13 15.55 31.69 1.55
C GLY A 13 14.30 30.81 1.45
N TRP A 14 13.75 30.68 0.23
CA TRP A 14 12.64 29.79 -0.14
C TRP A 14 13.16 28.42 -0.62
N ALA A 15 14.08 27.82 0.14
CA ALA A 15 14.50 26.46 -0.12
C ALA A 15 13.29 25.53 -0.08
N ASP A 16 13.39 24.43 -0.83
CA ASP A 16 12.37 23.38 -0.89
C ASP A 16 11.89 22.99 0.51
N GLU A 17 10.60 22.69 0.63
CA GLU A 17 9.91 22.42 1.91
C GLU A 17 10.64 21.33 2.72
N SER A 18 11.25 20.38 1.99
CA SER A 18 12.12 19.32 2.49
C SER A 18 13.26 19.82 3.40
N PHE A 19 13.81 21.01 3.18
CA PHE A 19 14.90 21.61 3.95
C PHE A 19 14.40 22.61 5.01
N SER A 20 13.42 23.45 4.67
CA SER A 20 12.95 24.52 5.58
C SER A 20 12.03 24.03 6.69
N VAL A 21 11.29 22.94 6.49
CA VAL A 21 10.32 22.43 7.48
C VAL A 21 10.97 21.43 8.45
N TYR A 22 11.90 20.60 7.95
CA TYR A 22 12.43 19.47 8.72
C TYR A 22 13.76 19.75 9.44
N GLU A 23 14.67 20.52 8.83
CA GLU A 23 16.01 20.76 9.39
C GLU A 23 16.09 22.07 10.19
N HIS A 24 15.38 23.11 9.74
CA HIS A 24 15.39 24.43 10.36
C HIS A 24 13.99 25.06 10.42
N PRO A 25 13.06 24.56 11.27
CA PRO A 25 11.70 25.05 11.33
C PRO A 25 11.67 26.57 11.61
N GLN A 26 11.14 27.32 10.65
CA GLN A 26 11.06 28.78 10.77
C GLN A 26 9.99 29.15 11.81
N THR A 27 10.40 29.89 12.83
CA THR A 27 9.47 30.46 13.80
C THR A 27 8.92 31.76 13.23
N PHE A 28 7.66 31.76 12.82
CA PHE A 28 6.97 32.96 12.38
C PHE A 28 6.27 33.65 13.55
N ILE A 29 6.64 34.90 13.81
CA ILE A 29 5.91 35.77 14.73
C ILE A 29 5.17 36.79 13.88
N PHE A 30 3.86 36.60 13.74
CA PHE A 30 3.00 37.54 13.03
C PHE A 30 2.56 38.65 13.98
N LYS A 31 2.70 39.90 13.52
CA LYS A 31 2.12 41.07 14.20
C LYS A 31 0.92 41.54 13.40
N ASN A 32 -0.24 41.64 14.05
CA ASN A 32 -1.42 42.24 13.44
C ASN A 32 -1.22 43.77 13.35
N VAL A 33 -0.79 44.25 12.18
CA VAL A 33 -0.46 45.67 11.96
C VAL A 33 -1.72 46.49 11.69
N ASP A 34 -2.52 46.07 10.72
CA ASP A 34 -3.64 46.87 10.23
C ASP A 34 -4.94 46.69 11.01
N GLN A 35 -4.99 45.72 11.94
CA GLN A 35 -6.11 45.44 12.84
C GLN A 35 -7.47 45.45 12.12
N HIS A 36 -7.53 44.81 10.95
CA HIS A 36 -8.71 44.79 10.11
C HIS A 36 -9.95 44.33 10.87
N SER A 37 -11.08 44.98 10.58
CA SER A 37 -12.36 44.62 11.18
C SER A 37 -12.80 43.22 10.76
N ASP A 38 -13.50 42.51 11.65
CA ASP A 38 -14.08 41.17 11.38
C ASP A 38 -14.86 41.14 10.05
N ARG A 39 -15.60 42.20 9.75
CA ARG A 39 -16.34 42.35 8.49
C ARG A 39 -15.43 42.34 7.27
N LEU A 40 -14.34 43.12 7.30
CA LEU A 40 -13.40 43.18 6.17
C LEU A 40 -12.71 41.82 5.96
N LEU A 41 -12.28 41.17 7.04
CA LEU A 41 -11.65 39.86 6.99
C LEU A 41 -12.61 38.81 6.40
N LYS A 42 -13.86 38.77 6.88
CA LYS A 42 -14.90 37.86 6.36
C LYS A 42 -15.18 38.10 4.88
N THR A 43 -15.15 39.34 4.41
CA THR A 43 -15.31 39.65 2.98
C THR A 43 -14.11 39.19 2.15
N GLN A 44 -12.88 39.41 2.62
CA GLN A 44 -11.68 39.03 1.88
C GLN A 44 -11.48 37.51 1.78
N ILE A 45 -11.78 36.76 2.85
CA ILE A 45 -11.70 35.28 2.82
C ILE A 45 -12.93 34.64 2.14
N GLY A 46 -13.85 35.45 1.59
CA GLY A 46 -15.06 34.97 0.92
C GLY A 46 -16.15 34.45 1.86
N ALA A 47 -15.98 34.54 3.18
CA ALA A 47 -16.94 34.07 4.19
C ALA A 47 -18.22 34.93 4.27
N SER A 48 -18.24 36.14 3.69
CA SER A 48 -19.44 36.98 3.58
C SER A 48 -20.09 36.97 2.21
N SER A 49 -19.64 36.09 1.30
CA SER A 49 -20.18 36.03 -0.07
C SER A 49 -21.56 35.36 -0.04
N GLU A 50 -22.57 35.97 -0.69
CA GLU A 50 -23.88 35.35 -0.97
C GLU A 50 -23.73 34.02 -1.73
N ALA A 51 -22.56 33.77 -2.34
CA ALA A 51 -22.18 32.48 -2.93
C ALA A 51 -22.16 31.30 -1.93
N LEU A 52 -22.05 31.55 -0.62
CA LEU A 52 -22.23 30.51 0.39
C LEU A 52 -23.70 30.18 0.66
N ILE A 53 -24.62 31.10 0.36
CA ILE A 53 -26.07 30.94 0.55
C ILE A 53 -26.66 30.08 -0.57
N ASP A 54 -26.13 30.22 -1.80
CA ASP A 54 -26.50 29.39 -2.95
C ASP A 54 -25.50 28.25 -3.20
N PHE A 55 -24.76 27.84 -2.17
CA PHE A 55 -23.91 26.65 -2.22
C PHE A 55 -24.81 25.42 -2.30
N ARG A 56 -25.26 25.09 -3.52
CA ARG A 56 -25.92 23.83 -3.80
C ARG A 56 -24.93 22.74 -3.42
N ARG A 57 -25.29 21.93 -2.41
CA ARG A 57 -24.64 20.66 -2.15
C ARG A 57 -24.78 19.83 -3.42
N ALA A 58 -23.80 19.90 -4.30
CA ALA A 58 -23.64 18.93 -5.34
C ALA A 58 -23.40 17.60 -4.61
N GLU A 59 -24.22 16.59 -4.88
CA GLU A 59 -23.87 15.23 -4.48
C GLU A 59 -22.64 14.86 -5.30
N VAL A 60 -21.44 15.02 -4.71
CA VAL A 60 -20.17 14.79 -5.41
C VAL A 60 -19.95 13.29 -5.71
N GLY A 61 -20.90 12.41 -5.38
CA GLY A 61 -20.80 10.97 -5.66
C GLY A 61 -19.61 10.32 -4.95
N LEU A 62 -19.15 10.90 -3.84
CA LEU A 62 -18.01 10.42 -3.04
C LEU A 62 -18.44 9.67 -1.78
N LEU A 63 -19.75 9.41 -1.63
CA LEU A 63 -20.31 8.63 -0.54
C LEU A 63 -20.52 7.18 -0.99
N LEU A 64 -20.29 6.25 -0.06
CA LEU A 64 -20.68 4.85 -0.24
C LEU A 64 -22.20 4.76 -0.38
N SER A 65 -22.67 3.80 -1.18
CA SER A 65 -24.08 3.44 -1.16
C SER A 65 -24.47 2.85 0.20
N ASP A 66 -25.74 2.92 0.58
CA ASP A 66 -26.23 2.35 1.84
C ASP A 66 -25.93 0.85 1.97
N GLU A 67 -25.96 0.13 0.84
CA GLU A 67 -25.60 -1.29 0.78
C GLU A 67 -24.11 -1.51 1.03
N ALA A 68 -23.24 -0.79 0.32
CA ALA A 68 -21.79 -0.88 0.50
C ALA A 68 -21.37 -0.46 1.92
N ALA A 69 -21.99 0.58 2.48
CA ALA A 69 -21.76 1.02 3.84
C ALA A 69 -22.15 -0.05 4.87
N LYS A 70 -23.28 -0.73 4.69
CA LYS A 70 -23.69 -1.85 5.56
C LYS A 70 -22.73 -3.03 5.47
N ILE A 71 -22.33 -3.42 4.26
CA ILE A 71 -21.35 -4.50 4.07
C ILE A 71 -20.03 -4.14 4.76
N GLN A 72 -19.54 -2.92 4.53
CA GLN A 72 -18.28 -2.42 5.10
C GLN A 72 -18.31 -2.34 6.63
N GLN A 73 -19.43 -1.96 7.23
CA GLN A 73 -19.63 -1.93 8.69
C GLN A 73 -19.80 -3.34 9.28
N SER A 74 -20.42 -4.25 8.52
CA SER A 74 -20.55 -5.67 8.88
C SER A 74 -19.26 -6.46 8.65
N GLY A 75 -18.26 -5.82 8.02
CA GLY A 75 -16.95 -6.38 7.76
C GLY A 75 -16.31 -6.96 9.02
N GLY A 76 -15.55 -8.03 8.84
CA GLY A 76 -14.97 -8.77 9.95
C GLY A 76 -14.07 -7.92 10.86
N THR A 77 -14.01 -8.29 12.14
CA THR A 77 -12.95 -7.81 13.04
C THR A 77 -11.55 -8.18 12.52
N TRP A 78 -10.50 -7.53 13.03
CA TRP A 78 -9.11 -7.95 12.77
C TRP A 78 -8.88 -9.45 13.04
N ARG A 79 -9.59 -10.01 14.02
CA ARG A 79 -9.54 -11.44 14.35
C ARG A 79 -10.10 -12.34 13.24
N SER A 80 -11.10 -11.88 12.51
CA SER A 80 -11.68 -12.66 11.39
C SER A 80 -10.93 -12.45 10.07
N ILE A 81 -10.28 -11.29 9.90
CA ILE A 81 -9.50 -11.00 8.69
C ILE A 81 -8.09 -11.61 8.78
N THR A 82 -7.46 -11.58 9.96
CA THR A 82 -6.13 -12.14 10.19
C THR A 82 -6.22 -13.50 10.90
N PHE A 83 -5.88 -14.57 10.19
CA PHE A 83 -5.89 -15.95 10.71
C PHE A 83 -4.70 -16.26 11.64
N LEU A 84 -3.75 -15.33 11.75
CA LEU A 84 -2.44 -15.55 12.40
C LEU A 84 -2.46 -15.42 13.92
N ARG A 85 -3.56 -14.95 14.56
CA ARG A 85 -3.57 -14.69 16.00
C ARG A 85 -3.28 -15.91 16.89
N TRP A 86 -3.60 -17.12 16.41
CA TRP A 86 -3.33 -18.36 17.15
C TRP A 86 -1.87 -18.79 17.06
N LEU A 87 -1.11 -18.19 16.15
CA LEU A 87 0.31 -18.44 15.98
C LEU A 87 1.09 -17.44 16.85
N PRO A 88 2.19 -17.89 17.49
CA PRO A 88 3.16 -16.97 18.07
C PRO A 88 3.62 -15.91 17.06
N ASP A 89 3.74 -14.66 17.49
CA ASP A 89 4.10 -13.53 16.61
C ASP A 89 5.41 -13.76 15.83
N TRP A 90 6.36 -14.49 16.41
CA TRP A 90 7.64 -14.83 15.77
C TRP A 90 7.50 -15.79 14.58
N LEU A 91 6.36 -16.49 14.43
CA LEU A 91 6.05 -17.31 13.26
C LEU A 91 5.41 -16.51 12.13
N THR A 92 4.86 -15.33 12.39
CA THR A 92 4.20 -14.49 11.37
C THR A 92 5.11 -14.23 10.15
N PRO A 93 6.40 -13.87 10.29
CA PRO A 93 7.27 -13.68 9.14
C PRO A 93 7.49 -14.96 8.33
N VAL A 94 7.52 -16.12 8.99
CA VAL A 94 7.65 -17.42 8.32
C VAL A 94 6.42 -17.72 7.49
N VAL A 95 5.21 -17.45 8.02
CA VAL A 95 3.97 -17.65 7.25
C VAL A 95 3.93 -16.75 6.02
N TRP A 96 4.30 -15.48 6.15
CA TRP A 96 4.34 -14.56 5.01
C TRP A 96 5.42 -14.93 3.98
N TYR A 97 6.57 -15.41 4.43
CA TYR A 97 7.59 -15.94 3.53
C TYR A 97 7.06 -17.15 2.74
N LEU A 98 6.43 -18.11 3.43
CA LEU A 98 5.83 -19.28 2.79
C LEU A 98 4.67 -18.92 1.85
N ALA A 99 3.84 -17.93 2.21
CA ALA A 99 2.78 -17.42 1.34
C ALA A 99 3.34 -16.81 0.05
N ALA A 100 4.40 -15.99 0.16
CA ALA A 100 5.09 -15.44 -1.01
C ALA A 100 5.69 -16.54 -1.90
N GLN A 101 6.26 -17.59 -1.29
CA GLN A 101 6.76 -18.75 -2.03
C GLN A 101 5.64 -19.53 -2.71
N LEU A 102 4.49 -19.72 -2.04
CA LEU A 102 3.31 -20.35 -2.63
C LEU A 102 2.83 -19.58 -3.87
N PHE A 103 2.71 -18.26 -3.77
CA PHE A 103 2.28 -17.41 -4.89
C PHE A 103 3.28 -17.50 -6.05
N ALA A 104 4.57 -17.49 -5.74
CA ALA A 104 5.63 -17.67 -6.71
C ALA A 104 5.55 -19.02 -7.42
N LEU A 105 5.30 -20.10 -6.69
CA LEU A 105 5.18 -21.45 -7.25
C LEU A 105 3.98 -21.58 -8.19
N VAL A 106 2.83 -21.01 -7.82
CA VAL A 106 1.64 -21.02 -8.67
C VAL A 106 1.92 -20.31 -9.99
N VAL A 107 2.58 -19.16 -9.95
CA VAL A 107 2.84 -18.31 -11.12
C VAL A 107 4.14 -18.70 -11.87
N LEU A 108 4.96 -19.59 -11.31
CA LEU A 108 6.25 -19.98 -11.89
C LEU A 108 6.16 -20.42 -13.37
N PRO A 109 5.16 -21.19 -13.82
CA PRO A 109 5.03 -21.53 -15.25
C PRO A 109 4.83 -20.31 -16.16
N ILE A 110 4.09 -19.30 -15.68
CA ILE A 110 3.89 -18.03 -16.40
C ILE A 110 5.22 -17.29 -16.46
N ALA A 111 5.90 -17.13 -15.31
CA ALA A 111 7.21 -16.48 -15.22
C ALA A 111 8.24 -17.15 -16.13
N PHE A 112 8.25 -18.49 -16.18
CA PHE A 112 9.16 -19.28 -17.01
C PHE A 112 9.06 -18.98 -18.50
N VAL A 113 7.84 -18.72 -18.98
CA VAL A 113 7.60 -18.40 -20.39
C VAL A 113 7.89 -16.93 -20.67
N VAL A 114 7.44 -16.01 -19.81
CA VAL A 114 7.64 -14.57 -19.98
C VAL A 114 9.13 -14.19 -19.91
N PHE A 115 9.86 -14.74 -18.94
CA PHE A 115 11.28 -14.47 -18.72
C PHE A 115 12.20 -15.51 -19.33
N ARG A 116 11.74 -16.27 -20.34
CA ARG A 116 12.53 -17.30 -21.03
C ARG A 116 13.93 -16.87 -21.48
N PRO A 117 14.19 -15.61 -21.89
CA PRO A 117 15.54 -15.16 -22.27
C PRO A 117 16.55 -15.11 -21.12
N TRP A 118 16.10 -15.12 -19.86
CA TRP A 118 16.95 -14.91 -18.69
C TRP A 118 17.59 -16.23 -18.21
N PRO A 119 18.79 -16.19 -17.60
CA PRO A 119 19.50 -17.40 -17.20
C PRO A 119 18.76 -18.29 -16.17
N ASP A 120 17.93 -17.69 -15.32
CA ASP A 120 17.10 -18.37 -14.33
C ASP A 120 15.65 -18.56 -14.81
N ARG A 121 15.35 -18.14 -16.05
CA ARG A 121 14.01 -18.12 -16.67
C ARG A 121 12.96 -17.51 -15.75
N GLY A 122 13.30 -16.44 -15.03
CA GLY A 122 12.36 -15.72 -14.17
C GLY A 122 12.04 -16.39 -12.85
N TYR A 123 12.80 -17.40 -12.41
CA TYR A 123 12.59 -18.04 -11.12
C TYR A 123 12.61 -17.03 -9.95
N LEU A 124 13.51 -16.05 -9.95
CA LEU A 124 13.53 -15.02 -8.91
C LEU A 124 12.38 -14.01 -9.09
N PHE A 125 12.08 -13.63 -10.33
CA PHE A 125 10.97 -12.71 -10.63
C PHE A 125 9.59 -13.31 -10.37
N ALA A 126 9.47 -14.63 -10.29
CA ALA A 126 8.23 -15.31 -9.91
C ALA A 126 7.72 -14.86 -8.52
N LYS A 127 8.60 -14.42 -7.60
CA LYS A 127 8.21 -13.97 -6.26
C LYS A 127 7.40 -12.66 -6.29
N PRO A 128 7.94 -11.54 -6.80
CA PRO A 128 7.15 -10.32 -6.96
C PRO A 128 6.01 -10.48 -7.97
N LEU A 129 6.20 -11.27 -9.05
CA LEU A 129 5.14 -11.51 -10.02
C LEU A 129 3.97 -12.30 -9.41
N GLY A 130 4.26 -13.29 -8.56
CA GLY A 130 3.27 -14.06 -7.83
C GLY A 130 2.42 -13.16 -6.93
N LEU A 131 3.07 -12.28 -6.16
CA LEU A 131 2.37 -11.31 -5.34
C LEU A 131 1.47 -10.40 -6.18
N LEU A 132 2.01 -9.82 -7.26
CA LEU A 132 1.28 -8.94 -8.17
C LEU A 132 0.06 -9.62 -8.78
N LEU A 133 0.25 -10.78 -9.43
CA LEU A 133 -0.85 -11.45 -10.14
C LEU A 133 -1.92 -11.95 -9.18
N VAL A 134 -1.55 -12.49 -8.02
CA VAL A 134 -2.52 -12.94 -7.01
C VAL A 134 -3.30 -11.75 -6.46
N SER A 135 -2.61 -10.65 -6.10
CA SER A 135 -3.30 -9.45 -5.58
C SER A 135 -4.21 -8.82 -6.62
N THR A 136 -3.77 -8.69 -7.87
CA THR A 136 -4.57 -8.08 -8.94
C THR A 136 -5.75 -8.96 -9.31
N THR A 137 -5.59 -10.28 -9.34
CA THR A 137 -6.70 -11.21 -9.64
C THR A 137 -7.73 -11.18 -8.51
N ALA A 138 -7.31 -11.19 -7.25
CA ALA A 138 -8.21 -11.06 -6.11
C ALA A 138 -8.93 -9.69 -6.14
N TRP A 139 -8.20 -8.61 -6.43
CA TRP A 139 -8.75 -7.28 -6.59
C TRP A 139 -9.79 -7.22 -7.72
N LEU A 140 -9.54 -7.82 -8.88
CA LEU A 140 -10.50 -7.88 -9.99
C LEU A 140 -11.77 -8.65 -9.62
N ILE A 141 -11.64 -9.78 -8.91
CA ILE A 141 -12.79 -10.59 -8.45
C ILE A 141 -13.67 -9.76 -7.51
N VAL A 142 -13.07 -9.04 -6.58
CA VAL A 142 -13.79 -8.21 -5.60
C VAL A 142 -14.36 -6.95 -6.24
N SER A 143 -13.60 -6.28 -7.10
CA SER A 143 -14.04 -5.07 -7.83
C SER A 143 -15.18 -5.37 -8.81
N ALA A 144 -15.25 -6.59 -9.35
CA ALA A 144 -16.37 -7.03 -10.19
C ALA A 144 -17.62 -7.42 -9.39
N GLY A 145 -17.57 -7.36 -8.04
CA GLY A 145 -18.67 -7.75 -7.17
C GLY A 145 -18.96 -9.25 -7.15
N ILE A 146 -18.01 -10.10 -7.58
CA ILE A 146 -18.19 -11.56 -7.62
C ILE A 146 -18.15 -12.15 -6.20
N LEU A 147 -17.23 -11.64 -5.37
CA LEU A 147 -17.07 -12.02 -3.96
C LEU A 147 -16.65 -10.79 -3.15
N GLU A 148 -16.99 -10.78 -1.87
CA GLU A 148 -16.36 -9.87 -0.91
C GLU A 148 -14.91 -10.27 -0.62
N PHE A 149 -14.05 -9.29 -0.34
CA PHE A 149 -12.67 -9.51 0.01
C PHE A 149 -12.57 -10.37 1.27
N SER A 150 -11.99 -11.55 1.09
CA SER A 150 -11.89 -12.58 2.10
C SER A 150 -10.75 -13.53 1.75
N PHE A 151 -10.38 -14.40 2.70
CA PHE A 151 -9.42 -15.48 2.41
C PHE A 151 -9.90 -16.36 1.25
N GLY A 152 -11.22 -16.57 1.12
CA GLY A 152 -11.81 -17.31 0.00
C GLY A 152 -11.59 -16.63 -1.36
N ALA A 153 -11.67 -15.30 -1.43
CA ALA A 153 -11.35 -14.55 -2.65
C ALA A 153 -9.88 -14.73 -3.08
N VAL A 154 -8.95 -14.76 -2.12
CA VAL A 154 -7.53 -15.03 -2.39
C VAL A 154 -7.32 -16.47 -2.87
N LEU A 155 -7.99 -17.45 -2.26
CA LEU A 155 -7.93 -18.85 -2.71
C LEU A 155 -8.51 -19.02 -4.13
N LEU A 156 -9.61 -18.32 -4.45
CA LEU A 156 -10.17 -18.33 -5.80
C LEU A 156 -9.20 -17.70 -6.81
N ALA A 157 -8.56 -16.58 -6.46
CA ALA A 157 -7.53 -15.96 -7.29
C ALA A 157 -6.36 -16.93 -7.57
N LEU A 158 -5.89 -17.64 -6.54
CA LEU A 158 -4.88 -18.69 -6.69
C LEU A 158 -5.36 -19.84 -7.59
N ALA A 159 -6.61 -20.29 -7.44
CA ALA A 159 -7.17 -21.35 -8.26
C ALA A 159 -7.24 -20.94 -9.75
N VAL A 160 -7.70 -19.72 -10.03
CA VAL A 160 -7.73 -19.14 -11.38
C VAL A 160 -6.31 -19.11 -11.97
N LEU A 161 -5.34 -18.59 -11.23
CA LEU A 161 -3.95 -18.52 -11.69
C LEU A 161 -3.31 -19.91 -11.83
N ALA A 162 -3.69 -20.88 -11.00
CA ALA A 162 -3.23 -22.26 -11.12
C ALA A 162 -3.75 -22.91 -12.41
N VAL A 163 -5.02 -22.67 -12.78
CA VAL A 163 -5.60 -23.14 -14.04
C VAL A 163 -4.88 -22.50 -15.24
N VAL A 164 -4.64 -21.20 -15.21
CA VAL A 164 -3.87 -20.50 -16.25
C VAL A 164 -2.45 -21.07 -16.35
N SER A 165 -1.76 -21.20 -15.22
CA SER A 165 -0.39 -21.71 -15.14
C SER A 165 -0.30 -23.16 -15.61
N PHE A 166 -1.33 -23.97 -15.38
CA PHE A 166 -1.41 -25.33 -15.92
C PHE A 166 -1.42 -25.35 -17.46
N GLY A 167 -2.06 -24.37 -18.10
CA GLY A 167 -1.96 -24.17 -19.55
C GLY A 167 -0.52 -23.93 -20.02
N PHE A 168 0.25 -23.11 -19.29
CA PHE A 168 1.67 -22.87 -19.58
C PHE A 168 2.54 -24.12 -19.32
N VAL A 169 2.25 -24.90 -18.27
CA VAL A 169 2.91 -26.20 -18.05
C VAL A 169 2.67 -27.15 -19.22
N ARG A 170 1.42 -27.24 -19.70
CA ARG A 170 1.07 -28.05 -20.88
C ARG A 170 1.83 -27.59 -22.14
N ALA A 171 1.94 -26.28 -22.35
CA ALA A 171 2.66 -25.71 -23.51
C ALA A 171 4.18 -25.91 -23.45
N THR A 172 4.76 -25.93 -22.24
CA THR A 172 6.20 -26.13 -22.03
C THR A 172 6.60 -27.60 -21.85
N GLY A 173 5.64 -28.49 -21.59
CA GLY A 173 5.87 -29.92 -21.43
C GLY A 173 6.87 -30.22 -20.31
N LYS A 174 7.95 -30.95 -20.64
CA LYS A 174 9.00 -31.32 -19.68
C LYS A 174 10.07 -30.23 -19.52
N ASP A 175 10.07 -29.17 -20.34
CA ASP A 175 11.14 -28.16 -20.33
C ASP A 175 11.25 -27.44 -18.97
N LEU A 176 10.10 -27.13 -18.35
CA LEU A 176 10.07 -26.50 -17.03
C LEU A 176 10.71 -27.41 -15.98
N LEU A 177 10.25 -28.65 -15.86
CA LEU A 177 10.79 -29.60 -14.88
C LEU A 177 12.26 -29.90 -15.14
N ASN A 178 12.67 -30.10 -16.39
CA ASN A 178 14.06 -30.34 -16.77
C ASN A 178 14.94 -29.14 -16.41
N HIS A 179 14.47 -27.91 -16.65
CA HIS A 179 15.22 -26.73 -16.26
C HIS A 179 15.37 -26.62 -14.74
N LEU A 180 14.30 -26.92 -13.98
CA LEU A 180 14.32 -26.93 -12.52
C LEU A 180 15.31 -27.96 -11.96
N THR A 181 15.30 -29.18 -12.47
CA THR A 181 16.18 -30.26 -11.99
C THR A 181 17.64 -30.02 -12.36
N LEU A 182 17.92 -29.61 -13.60
CA LEU A 182 19.28 -29.34 -14.08
C LEU A 182 19.93 -28.16 -13.35
N ASN A 183 19.13 -27.19 -12.88
CA ASN A 183 19.63 -25.97 -12.24
C ASN A 183 19.34 -25.91 -10.74
N GLN A 184 18.99 -27.03 -10.08
CA GLN A 184 18.62 -27.07 -8.66
C GLN A 184 19.63 -26.38 -7.72
N LYS A 185 20.94 -26.55 -7.97
CA LYS A 185 22.01 -25.90 -7.17
C LYS A 185 22.05 -24.38 -7.37
N ARG A 186 21.59 -23.89 -8.53
CA ARG A 186 21.44 -22.46 -8.79
C ARG A 186 20.25 -21.91 -8.02
N PHE A 187 19.10 -22.58 -8.09
CA PHE A 187 17.90 -22.16 -7.37
C PHE A 187 18.09 -22.20 -5.86
N LEU A 188 18.76 -23.21 -5.32
CA LEU A 188 19.09 -23.25 -3.88
C LEU A 188 19.94 -22.04 -3.44
N ARG A 189 20.91 -21.61 -4.27
CA ARG A 189 21.71 -20.41 -3.98
C ARG A 189 20.87 -19.13 -4.05
N LEU A 190 19.95 -19.04 -5.00
CA LEU A 190 19.02 -17.90 -5.12
C LEU A 190 18.04 -17.84 -3.95
N GLU A 191 17.49 -18.98 -3.52
CA GLU A 191 16.62 -19.07 -2.34
C GLU A 191 17.38 -18.74 -1.06
N LEU A 192 18.63 -19.19 -0.92
CA LEU A 192 19.46 -18.81 0.23
C LEU A 192 19.72 -17.30 0.24
N LEU A 193 20.04 -16.69 -0.92
CA LEU A 193 20.23 -15.24 -1.03
C LEU A 193 18.95 -14.48 -0.65
N LEU A 194 17.79 -14.95 -1.14
CA LEU A 194 16.49 -14.35 -0.82
C LEU A 194 16.19 -14.47 0.68
N LEU A 195 16.42 -15.64 1.27
CA LEU A 195 16.18 -15.89 2.70
C LEU A 195 17.10 -15.02 3.57
N VAL A 196 18.37 -14.89 3.21
CA VAL A 196 19.33 -14.02 3.91
C VAL A 196 18.89 -12.56 3.80
N GLY A 197 18.53 -12.09 2.60
CA GLY A 197 18.05 -10.72 2.39
C GLY A 197 16.75 -10.43 3.15
N PHE A 198 15.79 -11.35 3.09
CA PHE A 198 14.55 -11.27 3.86
C PHE A 198 14.82 -11.21 5.36
N SER A 199 15.67 -12.08 5.88
CA SER A 199 16.02 -12.12 7.31
C SER A 199 16.75 -10.86 7.74
N ALA A 200 17.68 -10.33 6.93
CA ALA A 200 18.39 -9.09 7.22
C ALA A 200 17.41 -7.90 7.30
N LEU A 201 16.52 -7.74 6.31
CA LEU A 201 15.51 -6.69 6.31
C LEU A 201 14.52 -6.85 7.47
N LEU A 202 14.14 -8.09 7.80
CA LEU A 202 13.28 -8.39 8.95
C LEU A 202 13.96 -7.98 10.26
N LEU A 203 15.24 -8.27 10.44
CA LEU A 203 16.00 -7.88 11.64
C LEU A 203 16.17 -6.36 11.74
N ILE A 204 16.42 -5.68 10.62
CA ILE A 204 16.43 -4.21 10.58
C ILE A 204 15.07 -3.65 11.03
N ARG A 205 13.98 -4.22 10.52
CA ARG A 205 12.62 -3.80 10.91
C ARG A 205 12.29 -4.15 12.36
N ALA A 206 12.81 -5.26 12.89
CA ALA A 206 12.63 -5.64 14.29
C ALA A 206 13.42 -4.73 15.25
N ALA A 207 14.61 -4.26 14.83
CA ALA A 207 15.43 -3.33 15.60
C ALA A 207 14.84 -1.91 15.65
N ASN A 208 14.03 -1.53 14.64
CA ASN A 208 13.30 -0.27 14.61
C ASN A 208 11.83 -0.52 14.26
N PRO A 209 11.01 -0.97 15.24
CA PRO A 209 9.62 -1.35 15.00
C PRO A 209 8.67 -0.14 14.86
N ASP A 210 9.12 1.06 15.21
CA ASP A 210 8.29 2.26 15.19
C ASP A 210 7.82 2.56 13.76
N LEU A 211 6.52 2.80 13.62
CA LEU A 211 5.88 3.17 12.35
C LEU A 211 5.97 4.67 12.07
N TRP A 212 6.22 5.46 13.10
CA TRP A 212 6.14 6.91 13.07
C TRP A 212 7.26 7.54 13.89
N HIS A 213 7.74 8.68 13.43
CA HIS A 213 8.82 9.44 14.03
C HIS A 213 8.40 10.93 14.09
N PRO A 214 8.47 11.62 15.26
CA PRO A 214 7.95 12.99 15.39
C PRO A 214 8.44 14.00 14.33
N TRP A 215 9.72 13.93 13.95
CA TRP A 215 10.33 14.82 12.96
C TRP A 215 10.60 14.20 11.57
N LYS A 216 10.24 12.92 11.33
CA LYS A 216 10.47 12.24 10.02
C LYS A 216 9.26 11.45 9.52
N GLY A 217 8.14 11.53 10.23
CA GLY A 217 7.00 10.64 10.06
C GLY A 217 5.72 11.35 9.63
N GLY A 218 5.77 12.60 9.17
CA GLY A 218 4.57 13.43 8.91
C GLY A 218 3.42 12.68 8.20
N GLU A 219 3.73 11.98 7.10
CA GLU A 219 2.73 11.26 6.29
C GLU A 219 2.41 9.84 6.80
N LYS A 220 3.21 9.29 7.71
CA LYS A 220 3.04 7.89 8.16
C LYS A 220 1.69 7.57 8.81
N PRO A 221 1.04 8.48 9.57
CA PRO A 221 -0.30 8.22 10.10
C PRO A 221 -1.34 8.12 8.97
N MET A 222 -1.19 8.91 7.90
CA MET A 222 -2.04 8.83 6.71
C MET A 222 -1.84 7.49 6.01
N ASP A 223 -0.58 7.13 5.68
CA ASP A 223 -0.22 5.84 5.07
C ASP A 223 -0.83 4.67 5.86
N PHE A 224 -0.68 4.72 7.19
CA PHE A 224 -1.16 3.67 8.06
C PHE A 224 -2.68 3.56 8.06
N ALA A 225 -3.43 4.66 8.12
CA ALA A 225 -4.88 4.55 8.10
C ALA A 225 -5.44 4.20 6.72
N TYR A 226 -4.80 4.58 5.61
CA TYR A 226 -5.13 4.05 4.27
C TYR A 226 -4.89 2.54 4.18
N LEU A 227 -3.73 2.05 4.66
CA LEU A 227 -3.46 0.62 4.71
C LEU A 227 -4.53 -0.12 5.54
N ASN A 228 -4.90 0.42 6.71
CA ASN A 228 -5.93 -0.18 7.55
C ASN A 228 -7.30 -0.19 6.86
N ALA A 229 -7.66 0.86 6.13
CA ALA A 229 -8.91 0.90 5.37
C ALA A 229 -8.95 -0.14 4.27
N VAL A 230 -7.91 -0.22 3.44
CA VAL A 230 -7.83 -1.23 2.37
C VAL A 230 -7.90 -2.65 2.95
N VAL A 231 -7.17 -2.93 4.03
CA VAL A 231 -7.15 -4.27 4.64
C VAL A 231 -8.48 -4.64 5.31
N LYS A 232 -9.21 -3.66 5.85
CA LYS A 232 -10.54 -3.88 6.45
C LYS A 232 -11.68 -3.87 5.45
N SER A 233 -11.44 -3.41 4.23
CA SER A 233 -12.50 -3.26 3.25
C SER A 233 -12.91 -4.60 2.66
N ALA A 234 -14.19 -4.94 2.86
CA ALA A 234 -14.80 -6.15 2.28
C ALA A 234 -15.23 -5.91 0.83
N THR A 235 -15.50 -4.65 0.49
CA THR A 235 -15.86 -4.23 -0.87
C THR A 235 -14.91 -3.16 -1.35
N ILE A 236 -14.98 -2.93 -2.64
CA ILE A 236 -14.13 -2.00 -3.37
C ILE A 236 -15.04 -0.97 -4.05
N PRO A 237 -14.76 0.34 -3.96
CA PRO A 237 -13.60 0.99 -3.32
C PRO A 237 -13.63 0.97 -1.77
N PRO A 238 -12.47 1.04 -1.10
CA PRO A 238 -12.38 1.08 0.36
C PRO A 238 -13.07 2.30 0.98
N TYR A 239 -13.40 2.25 2.27
CA TYR A 239 -13.92 3.43 2.97
C TYR A 239 -12.82 4.49 3.18
N ASP A 240 -13.21 5.76 3.23
CA ASP A 240 -12.30 6.86 3.57
C ASP A 240 -12.21 7.03 5.10
N PRO A 241 -11.03 6.91 5.74
CA PRO A 241 -10.92 7.10 7.19
C PRO A 241 -11.05 8.55 7.66
N TRP A 242 -10.97 9.54 6.77
CA TRP A 242 -11.05 10.97 7.07
C TRP A 242 -12.40 11.58 6.67
N HIS A 243 -13.18 10.88 5.84
CA HIS A 243 -14.50 11.32 5.40
C HIS A 243 -15.56 10.28 5.73
N ALA A 244 -16.31 10.52 6.81
CA ALA A 244 -17.33 9.59 7.30
C ALA A 244 -18.40 9.30 6.23
N GLY A 245 -18.62 8.02 5.93
CA GLY A 245 -19.54 7.57 4.88
C GLY A 245 -18.99 7.71 3.46
N GLY A 246 -17.80 8.31 3.30
CA GLY A 246 -17.09 8.41 2.04
C GLY A 246 -16.33 7.13 1.68
N TYR A 247 -15.98 7.02 0.40
CA TYR A 247 -14.99 6.04 -0.05
C TYR A 247 -13.67 6.73 -0.40
N LEU A 248 -12.57 6.00 -0.24
CA LEU A 248 -11.24 6.47 -0.55
C LEU A 248 -11.07 6.56 -2.07
N ASN A 249 -11.00 7.78 -2.59
CA ASN A 249 -10.75 8.07 -4.01
C ASN A 249 -9.29 8.50 -4.23
N TYR A 250 -8.35 7.63 -3.83
CA TYR A 250 -6.92 7.88 -3.91
C TYR A 250 -6.26 6.75 -4.71
N TYR A 251 -5.88 7.05 -5.95
CA TYR A 251 -5.31 6.10 -6.92
C TYR A 251 -6.05 4.75 -6.96
N TYR A 252 -7.38 4.83 -7.11
CA TYR A 252 -8.26 3.67 -7.28
C TYR A 252 -8.63 3.45 -8.75
#